data_AF-A0A368TDY1-F1
#
_entry.id   AF-A0A368TDY1-F1
#
_cell.length_a   1.000
_cell.length_b   1.000
_cell.length_c   1.000
_cell.angle_alpha   90.00
_cell.angle_beta   90.00
_cell.angle_gamma   90.00
#
_symmetry.space_group_name_H-M   'P 1'
#
loop_
_entity.id
_entity.type
_entity.pdbx_description
1 polymer ?
#
loop_
_entity_poly.entity_id
_entity_poly.type
_entity_poly.pdbx_seq_one_letter_code
_entity_poly.pdbx_strand_id
1 'polypeptide(L)'
;MGIETRVIVISPDSEITPEQLKSRLLALISEDKSMASSDVIVKETCFGALIEGEGQKLRVIVEAVRVIDTNGIFSKVRGFPIGDPRICRATRKGGPRPGFHQLELESRLLPAVRKALDKI
;
A
#
# COMPACT_ATOMS: atom_id res chain seq x y z
N MET A 1 -0.27 -18.48 10.80
CA MET A 1 -0.54 -17.11 10.30
C MET A 1 0.80 -16.41 10.14
N GLY A 2 1.06 -15.79 8.99
CA GLY A 2 2.37 -15.25 8.64
C GLY A 2 2.39 -13.72 8.56
N ILE A 3 3.57 -13.14 8.75
CA ILE A 3 3.84 -11.75 8.41
C ILE A 3 3.78 -11.60 6.89
N GLU A 4 3.09 -10.56 6.45
CA GLU A 4 2.89 -10.21 5.05
C GLU A 4 3.31 -8.74 4.86
N THR A 5 3.83 -8.41 3.68
CA THR A 5 4.00 -7.02 3.26
C THR A 5 3.06 -6.77 2.09
N ARG A 6 2.26 -5.71 2.15
CA ARG A 6 1.39 -5.28 1.04
C ARG A 6 1.83 -3.94 0.52
N VAL A 7 1.69 -3.75 -0.78
CA VAL A 7 1.68 -2.43 -1.40
C VAL A 7 0.24 -2.01 -1.63
N ILE A 8 -0.08 -0.82 -1.17
CA ILE A 8 -1.31 -0.10 -1.43
C ILE A 8 -0.98 0.97 -2.47
N VAL A 9 -1.68 0.92 -3.60
CA VAL A 9 -1.48 1.82 -4.73
C VAL A 9 -2.75 2.63 -4.92
N ILE A 10 -2.58 3.93 -5.10
CA ILE A 10 -3.65 4.86 -5.40
C ILE A 10 -3.69 5.06 -6.92
N SER A 11 -4.89 5.05 -7.50
CA SER A 11 -5.08 5.40 -8.90
C SER A 11 -4.61 6.83 -9.17
N PRO A 12 -3.88 7.11 -10.27
CA PRO A 12 -3.41 8.47 -10.60
C PRO A 12 -4.50 9.54 -10.74
N ASP A 13 -5.76 9.13 -10.97
CA ASP A 13 -6.94 10.00 -11.06
C ASP A 13 -7.74 10.12 -9.75
N SER A 14 -7.21 9.59 -8.64
CA SER A 14 -7.75 9.77 -7.29
C SER A 14 -7.43 11.15 -6.74
N GLU A 15 -8.34 11.70 -5.95
CA GLU A 15 -8.12 12.93 -5.18
C GLU A 15 -7.28 12.69 -3.90
N ILE A 16 -7.16 11.44 -3.47
CA ILE A 16 -6.39 11.05 -2.28
C ILE A 16 -4.90 11.02 -2.57
N THR A 17 -4.12 11.72 -1.74
CA THR A 17 -2.65 11.71 -1.83
C THR A 17 -2.03 10.57 -1.02
N PRO A 18 -0.79 10.15 -1.33
CA PRO A 18 -0.06 9.17 -0.52
C PRO A 18 0.08 9.55 0.95
N GLU A 19 0.25 10.84 1.25
CA GLU A 19 0.33 11.37 2.62
C GLU A 19 -1.00 11.23 3.37
N GLN A 20 -2.12 11.55 2.71
CA GLN A 20 -3.46 11.36 3.27
C GLN A 20 -3.74 9.87 3.53
N LEU A 21 -3.37 9.00 2.58
CA LEU A 21 -3.48 7.55 2.74
C LEU A 21 -2.68 7.07 3.97
N LYS A 22 -1.41 7.46 4.07
CA LYS A 22 -0.55 7.11 5.22
C LYS A 22 -1.16 7.58 6.53
N SER A 23 -1.63 8.82 6.58
CA SER A 23 -2.25 9.40 7.77
C SER A 23 -3.48 8.60 8.21
N ARG A 24 -4.33 8.18 7.25
CA ARG A 24 -5.48 7.34 7.55
C ARG A 24 -5.09 5.95 8.03
N LEU A 25 -4.09 5.32 7.41
CA LEU A 25 -3.57 4.02 7.85
C LEU A 25 -3.11 4.09 9.31
N LEU A 26 -2.35 5.13 9.67
CA LEU A 26 -1.88 5.33 11.06
C LEU A 26 -3.05 5.56 12.03
N ALA A 27 -4.07 6.32 11.63
CA ALA A 27 -5.28 6.53 12.43
C ALA A 27 -6.02 5.21 12.69
N LEU A 28 -6.27 4.41 11.64
CA LEU A 28 -6.94 3.10 11.75
C LEU A 28 -6.19 2.13 12.68
N ILE A 29 -4.84 2.13 12.61
CA ILE A 29 -4.00 1.30 13.48
C ILE A 29 -4.07 1.76 14.94
N SER A 30 -4.18 3.07 15.18
CA SER A 30 -4.19 3.66 16.52
C SER A 30 -5.55 3.60 17.21
N GLU A 31 -6.65 3.69 16.45
CA GLU A 31 -8.03 3.69 16.96
C GLU A 31 -8.49 2.30 17.42
N ASP A 32 -8.07 1.25 16.73
CA ASP A 32 -8.46 -0.11 17.06
C ASP A 32 -7.57 -0.66 18.18
N LYS A 33 -8.09 -0.76 19.41
CA LYS A 33 -7.35 -1.33 20.56
C LYS A 33 -6.90 -2.79 20.35
N SER A 34 -7.55 -3.54 19.46
CA SER A 34 -7.09 -4.88 19.06
C SER A 34 -5.90 -4.84 18.07
N MET A 35 -5.68 -3.66 17.46
CA MET A 35 -4.58 -3.35 16.56
C MET A 35 -3.52 -2.41 17.16
N ALA A 36 -3.80 -1.75 18.28
CA ALA A 36 -2.88 -0.79 18.94
C ALA A 36 -1.61 -1.46 19.51
N SER A 37 -1.63 -2.78 19.71
CA SER A 37 -0.45 -3.59 20.04
C SER A 37 0.24 -4.19 18.81
N SER A 38 -0.19 -3.84 17.60
CA SER A 38 0.30 -4.50 16.39
C SER A 38 1.61 -3.89 15.94
N ASP A 39 2.58 -4.77 15.66
CA ASP A 39 3.79 -4.51 14.89
C ASP A 39 3.46 -4.23 13.40
N VAL A 40 2.49 -3.35 13.12
CA VAL A 40 2.18 -2.91 11.76
C VAL A 40 3.06 -1.74 11.40
N ILE A 41 3.95 -1.95 10.44
CA ILE A 41 4.84 -0.91 9.93
C ILE A 41 4.19 -0.29 8.70
N VAL A 42 4.10 1.04 8.68
CA VAL A 42 3.60 1.82 7.53
C VAL A 42 4.74 2.62 6.93
N LYS A 43 4.89 2.55 5.60
CA LYS A 43 5.86 3.37 4.85
C LYS A 43 5.23 4.00 3.64
N GLU A 44 5.30 5.32 3.55
CA GLU A 44 4.84 6.06 2.38
C GLU A 44 5.68 5.79 1.12
N THR A 45 5.06 5.89 -0.04
CA THR A 45 5.70 5.75 -1.36
C THR A 45 5.11 6.77 -2.34
N CYS A 46 5.78 6.98 -3.48
CA CYS A 46 5.27 7.86 -4.54
C CYS A 46 3.92 7.40 -5.14
N PHE A 47 3.52 6.15 -4.93
CA PHE A 47 2.30 5.58 -5.51
C PHE A 47 1.20 5.31 -4.46
N GLY A 48 1.45 5.58 -3.18
CA GLY A 48 0.58 5.16 -2.08
C GLY A 48 1.42 4.76 -0.85
N ALA A 49 1.21 3.58 -0.28
CA ALA A 49 1.89 3.14 0.94
C ALA A 49 2.25 1.64 0.93
N LEU A 50 3.25 1.27 1.71
CA LEU A 50 3.52 -0.10 2.11
C LEU A 50 3.01 -0.30 3.54
N ILE A 51 2.40 -1.47 3.78
CA ILE A 51 2.07 -1.94 5.12
C ILE A 51 2.68 -3.33 5.33
N GLU A 52 3.20 -3.59 6.52
CA GLU A 52 3.77 -4.88 6.90
C GLU A 52 3.28 -5.27 8.26
N GLY A 53 2.94 -6.55 8.45
CA GLY A 53 2.39 -7.07 9.69
C GLY A 53 1.64 -8.37 9.46
N GLU A 54 0.79 -8.76 10.41
CA GLU A 54 0.01 -9.99 10.30
C GLU A 54 -1.02 -9.93 9.15
N GLY A 55 -0.98 -10.88 8.22
CA GLY A 55 -1.77 -10.80 6.97
C GLY A 55 -3.29 -10.66 7.15
N GLN A 56 -3.89 -11.26 8.18
CA GLN A 56 -5.32 -11.08 8.47
C GLN A 56 -5.64 -9.65 8.89
N LYS A 57 -4.80 -9.06 9.76
CA LYS A 57 -4.92 -7.66 10.19
C LYS A 57 -4.75 -6.71 9.01
N LEU A 58 -3.75 -6.96 8.14
CA LEU A 58 -3.53 -6.13 6.95
C LEU A 58 -4.73 -6.14 6.00
N ARG A 59 -5.44 -7.27 5.86
CA ARG A 59 -6.67 -7.33 5.05
C ARG A 59 -7.76 -6.45 5.61
N VAL A 60 -8.00 -6.49 6.94
CA VAL A 60 -8.98 -5.62 7.60
C VAL A 60 -8.65 -4.15 7.38
N ILE A 61 -7.38 -3.77 7.55
CA ILE A 61 -6.90 -2.40 7.32
C ILE A 61 -7.10 -1.98 5.86
N VAL A 62 -6.81 -2.86 4.90
CA VAL A 62 -6.99 -2.59 3.47
C VAL A 62 -8.46 -2.39 3.12
N GLU A 63 -9.36 -3.23 3.62
CA GLU A 63 -10.79 -3.03 3.34
C GLU A 63 -11.32 -1.74 3.98
N ALA A 64 -10.86 -1.40 5.19
CA ALA A 64 -11.24 -0.15 5.85
C ALA A 64 -10.73 1.09 5.09
N VAL A 65 -9.49 1.06 4.58
CA VAL A 65 -8.90 2.21 3.87
C VAL A 65 -9.50 2.41 2.48
N ARG A 66 -9.98 1.34 1.83
CA ARG A 66 -10.68 1.41 0.54
C ARG A 66 -11.96 2.23 0.59
N VAL A 67 -12.61 2.34 1.74
CA VAL A 67 -13.84 3.14 1.88
C VAL A 67 -13.61 4.61 1.52
N ILE A 68 -12.38 5.12 1.65
CA ILE A 68 -12.04 6.51 1.30
C ILE A 68 -12.12 6.77 -0.20
N ASP A 69 -11.71 5.80 -1.02
CA ASP A 69 -11.85 5.83 -2.48
C ASP A 69 -12.04 4.39 -2.98
N THR A 70 -13.31 3.98 -3.06
CA THR A 70 -13.72 2.57 -3.21
C THR A 70 -13.10 1.89 -4.43
N ASN A 71 -13.05 2.59 -5.57
CA ASN A 71 -12.51 2.07 -6.82
C ASN A 71 -11.16 2.72 -7.20
N GLY A 72 -10.61 3.61 -6.36
CA GLY A 72 -9.31 4.24 -6.57
C GLY A 72 -8.17 3.67 -5.72
N ILE A 73 -8.45 2.82 -4.72
CA ILE A 73 -7.43 2.20 -3.87
C ILE A 73 -7.28 0.70 -4.16
N PHE A 74 -6.09 0.33 -4.61
CA PHE A 74 -5.71 -1.04 -4.96
C PHE A 74 -4.68 -1.59 -3.98
N SER A 75 -4.64 -2.91 -3.82
CA SER A 75 -3.60 -3.54 -3.01
C SER A 75 -3.13 -4.88 -3.59
N LYS A 76 -1.86 -5.21 -3.38
CA LYS A 76 -1.31 -6.53 -3.69
C LYS A 76 -0.24 -6.94 -2.68
N VAL A 77 -0.05 -8.24 -2.53
CA VAL A 77 1.01 -8.82 -1.71
C VAL A 77 2.36 -8.57 -2.37
N ARG A 78 3.37 -8.30 -1.55
CA ARG A 78 4.76 -8.09 -1.96
C ARG A 78 5.63 -9.22 -1.42
N GLY A 79 6.60 -9.67 -2.21
CA GLY A 79 7.50 -10.76 -1.83
C GLY A 79 8.67 -10.38 -0.92
N PHE A 80 8.81 -9.11 -0.54
CA PHE A 80 9.92 -8.62 0.28
C PHE A 80 9.41 -7.70 1.39
N PRO A 81 10.04 -7.74 2.57
CA PRO A 81 9.81 -6.79 3.64
C PRO A 81 10.09 -5.33 3.28
N ILE A 82 9.54 -4.43 4.08
CA ILE A 82 9.85 -3.00 4.04
C ILE A 82 11.32 -2.82 4.41
N GLY A 83 12.08 -2.18 3.52
CA GLY A 83 13.50 -1.90 3.76
C GLY A 83 14.46 -3.08 3.56
N ASP A 84 13.99 -4.20 3.02
CA ASP A 84 14.83 -5.39 2.80
C ASP A 84 16.15 -5.06 2.08
N PRO A 85 17.32 -5.40 2.67
CA PRO A 85 18.61 -4.98 2.16
C PRO A 85 18.96 -5.54 0.78
N ARG A 86 18.32 -6.65 0.36
CA ARG A 86 18.53 -7.30 -0.94
C ARG A 86 18.01 -6.44 -2.09
N ILE A 87 17.02 -5.60 -1.83
CA ILE A 87 16.34 -4.81 -2.88
C ILE A 87 16.30 -3.30 -2.57
N CYS A 88 16.49 -2.90 -1.31
CA CYS A 88 16.42 -1.50 -0.91
C CYS A 88 17.53 -0.69 -1.60
N ARG A 89 17.13 0.36 -2.32
CA ARG A 89 18.08 1.22 -3.05
C ARG A 89 19.05 1.93 -2.10
N ALA A 90 18.60 2.30 -0.90
CA ALA A 90 19.42 3.00 0.09
C ALA A 90 20.58 2.14 0.58
N THR A 91 20.32 0.87 0.95
CA THR A 91 21.36 -0.07 1.38
C THR A 91 22.30 -0.45 0.24
N ARG A 92 21.79 -0.45 -0.99
CA ARG A 92 22.55 -0.75 -2.23
C ARG A 92 23.23 0.49 -2.85
N LYS A 93 23.44 1.56 -2.08
CA LYS A 93 24.16 2.79 -2.49
C LYS A 93 23.67 3.37 -3.83
N GLY A 94 22.36 3.36 -4.06
CA GLY A 94 21.77 3.94 -5.27
C GLY A 94 21.54 2.97 -6.43
N GLY A 95 21.66 1.66 -6.19
CA GLY A 95 21.43 0.60 -7.19
C GLY A 95 20.05 0.60 -7.89
N PRO A 96 19.84 -0.32 -8.84
CA PRO A 96 18.63 -0.38 -9.65
C PRO A 96 17.38 -0.55 -8.77
N ARG A 97 16.22 -0.06 -9.25
CA ARG A 97 14.92 -0.17 -8.57
C ARG A 97 14.12 -1.35 -9.15
N PRO A 98 14.25 -2.57 -8.60
CA PRO A 98 13.63 -3.75 -9.21
C PRO A 98 12.10 -3.61 -9.15
N GLY A 99 11.43 -3.85 -10.27
CA GLY A 99 9.98 -3.74 -10.39
C GLY A 99 9.42 -2.31 -10.48
N PHE A 100 10.25 -1.26 -10.45
CA PHE A 100 9.75 0.13 -10.50
C PHE A 100 9.03 0.44 -11.82
N HIS A 101 9.63 0.10 -12.97
CA HIS A 101 9.00 0.34 -14.27
C HIS A 101 7.72 -0.46 -14.47
N GLN A 102 7.66 -1.67 -13.92
CA GLN A 102 6.42 -2.47 -13.94
C GLN A 102 5.34 -1.80 -13.08
N LEU A 103 5.68 -1.37 -11.87
CA LEU A 103 4.73 -0.67 -10.98
C LEU A 103 4.24 0.65 -11.59
N GLU A 104 5.13 1.38 -12.27
CA GLU A 104 4.78 2.60 -13.01
C GLU A 104 3.78 2.32 -14.14
N LEU A 105 4.02 1.27 -14.94
CA LEU A 105 3.09 0.86 -16.00
C LEU A 105 1.74 0.43 -15.43
N GLU A 106 1.75 -0.41 -14.38
CA GLU A 106 0.52 -0.85 -13.70
C GLU A 106 -0.26 0.35 -13.16
N SER A 107 0.41 1.31 -12.51
CA SER A 107 -0.20 2.52 -11.98
C SER A 107 -0.89 3.35 -13.06
N ARG A 108 -0.26 3.52 -14.23
CA ARG A 108 -0.85 4.24 -15.38
C ARG A 108 -2.12 3.58 -15.93
N LEU A 109 -2.33 2.29 -15.70
CA LEU A 109 -3.51 1.55 -16.15
C LEU A 109 -4.68 1.61 -15.16
N LEU A 110 -4.42 1.94 -13.88
CA LEU A 110 -5.45 1.96 -12.83
C LEU A 110 -6.66 2.88 -13.14
N PRO A 111 -6.54 4.04 -13.81
CA PRO A 111 -7.71 4.85 -14.15
C PRO A 111 -8.69 4.11 -15.07
N ALA A 112 -8.20 3.25 -15.97
CA ALA A 112 -9.06 2.44 -16.83
C ALA A 112 -9.76 1.33 -16.03
N VAL A 113 -9.05 0.71 -15.07
CA VAL A 113 -9.61 -0.29 -14.16
C VAL A 113 -10.70 0.32 -13.28
N ARG A 114 -10.44 1.48 -12.68
CA ARG A 114 -11.41 2.26 -11.88
C ARG A 114 -12.69 2.51 -12.66
N LYS A 115 -12.59 3.08 -13.87
CA LYS A 115 -13.74 3.35 -14.75
C LYS A 115 -14.54 2.11 -15.12
N ALA A 116 -13.91 0.94 -15.16
CA ALA A 116 -14.62 -0.31 -15.40
C ALA A 116 -15.36 -0.78 -14.13
N LEU A 117 -14.72 -0.68 -12.96
CA LEU A 117 -15.33 -1.02 -11.67
C LEU A 117 -16.49 -0.09 -11.29
N ASP A 118 -16.43 1.19 -11.65
CA ASP A 118 -17.52 2.16 -11.43
C ASP A 118 -18.82 1.82 -12.19
N LYS A 119 -18.77 0.86 -13.12
CA LYS A 119 -19.92 0.44 -13.96
C LYS A 119 -20.53 -0.89 -13.54
N ILE A 120 -20.02 -1.51 -12.48
CA ILE A 120 -20.50 -2.79 -11.91
C ILE A 120 -21.29 -2.49 -10.65
#